data_AF-A0A6V7L8N8-F1
#
_entry.id   AF-A0A6V7L8N8-F1
#
_cell.length_a   1.000
_cell.length_b   1.000
_cell.length_c   1.000
_cell.angle_alpha   90.00
_cell.angle_beta   90.00
_cell.angle_gamma   90.00
#
_symmetry.space_group_name_H-M   'P 1'
#
loop_
_entity.id
_entity.type
_entity.pdbx_description
1 polymer ?
#
loop_
_entity_poly.entity_id
_entity_poly.type
_entity_poly.pdbx_seq_one_letter_code
_entity_poly.pdbx_strand_id
1 'polypeptide(L)' 'NLRQLGVVGKFVEFFGPGVAELSIADRATISNMCPEYGATVGFFPVDGQSLAYLRQT' A
#
# COMPACT_ATOMS: atom_id res chain seq x y z
N ASN A 1 2.32 -14.86 0.77
CA ASN A 1 1.04 -14.19 0.40
C ASN A 1 0.40 -13.67 1.70
N LEU A 2 -0.01 -12.39 1.78
CA LEU A 2 -0.56 -11.78 3.01
C LEU A 2 -1.77 -12.53 3.58
N ARG A 3 -2.54 -13.19 2.72
CA ARG A 3 -3.66 -14.05 3.14
C ARG A 3 -3.22 -15.24 4.00
N GLN A 4 -2.05 -15.81 3.73
CA GLN A 4 -1.49 -16.93 4.51
C GLN A 4 -0.88 -16.47 5.83
N LEU A 5 -0.50 -15.19 5.94
CA LEU A 5 0.08 -14.60 7.14
C LEU A 5 -0.97 -14.25 8.21
N GLY A 6 -2.27 -14.31 7.89
CA GLY A 6 -3.34 -14.11 8.88
C GLY A 6 -3.42 -12.67 9.39
N VAL A 7 -3.55 -11.70 8.48
CA VAL A 7 -3.64 -10.27 8.81
C VAL A 7 -5.08 -9.78 9.05
N VAL A 8 -5.99 -10.69 9.38
CA VAL A 8 -7.42 -10.37 9.60
C VAL A 8 -7.59 -9.33 10.71
N GLY A 9 -8.22 -8.19 10.40
CA GLY A 9 -8.49 -7.13 11.38
C GLY A 9 -7.27 -6.29 11.78
N LYS A 10 -6.16 -6.41 11.04
CA LYS A 10 -4.89 -5.71 11.34
C LYS A 10 -4.60 -4.64 10.30
N PHE A 11 -3.69 -3.75 10.67
CA PHE A 11 -3.10 -2.77 9.76
C PHE A 11 -1.88 -3.40 9.11
N VAL A 12 -1.75 -3.26 7.80
CA VAL A 12 -0.60 -3.71 7.03
C VAL A 12 0.10 -2.48 6.47
N GLU A 13 1.32 -2.23 6.92
CA GLU A 13 2.19 -1.17 6.39
C GLU A 13 3.21 -1.76 5.42
N PHE A 14 3.32 -1.16 4.24
CA PHE A 14 4.28 -1.54 3.22
C PHE A 14 5.54 -0.66 3.30
N PHE A 15 6.70 -1.29 3.43
CA PHE A 15 8.00 -0.62 3.53
C PHE A 15 9.08 -1.34 2.71
N GLY A 16 10.25 -0.69 2.56
CA GLY A 16 11.41 -1.23 1.87
C GLY A 16 11.66 -0.62 0.48
N PRO A 17 12.82 -0.92 -0.15
CA PRO A 17 13.25 -0.27 -1.38
C PRO A 17 12.29 -0.49 -2.55
N GLY A 18 11.62 -1.65 -2.61
CA GLY A 18 10.64 -1.95 -3.66
C GLY A 18 9.39 -1.05 -3.63
N VAL A 19 9.08 -0.40 -2.50
CA VAL A 19 7.95 0.55 -2.44
C VAL A 19 8.23 1.80 -3.27
N ALA A 20 9.50 2.23 -3.34
CA ALA A 20 9.91 3.39 -4.12
C ALA A 20 9.77 3.17 -5.64
N GLU A 21 9.74 1.91 -6.08
CA GLU A 21 9.55 1.54 -7.50
C GLU A 21 8.07 1.50 -7.91
N LEU A 22 7.14 1.45 -6.95
CA LEU A 22 5.70 1.41 -7.22
C LEU A 22 5.14 2.81 -7.47
N SER A 23 4.38 2.97 -8.55
CA SER A 23 3.62 4.20 -8.80
C SER A 23 2.50 4.38 -7.78
N ILE A 24 1.98 5.60 -7.63
CA ILE A 24 0.83 5.85 -6.74
C ILE A 24 -0.41 5.06 -7.17
N ALA A 25 -0.60 4.82 -8.47
CA ALA A 25 -1.68 3.96 -8.99
C ALA A 25 -1.52 2.49 -8.56
N ASP A 26 -0.30 1.96 -8.58
CA ASP A 26 -0.02 0.59 -8.11
C ASP A 26 -0.26 0.47 -6.60
N ARG A 27 0.20 1.45 -5.83
CA ARG A 27 -0.02 1.52 -4.38
C ARG A 27 -1.52 1.58 -4.05
N ALA A 28 -2.28 2.39 -4.78
CA ALA A 28 -3.73 2.48 -4.64
C ALA A 28 -4.41 1.14 -4.95
N THR A 29 -3.96 0.43 -6.01
CA THR A 29 -4.49 -0.88 -6.39
C THR A 29 -4.25 -1.92 -5.29
N ILE A 30 -3.04 -1.98 -4.74
CA ILE A 30 -2.69 -2.91 -3.63
C ILE A 30 -3.47 -2.59 -2.35
N SER A 31 -3.63 -1.30 -2.06
CA SER A 31 -4.40 -0.84 -0.89
C SER A 31 -5.89 -1.12 -1.04
N ASN A 32 -6.44 -1.01 -2.25
CA ASN A 32 -7.85 -1.33 -2.51
C ASN A 32 -8.15 -2.83 -2.30
N MET A 33 -7.15 -3.71 -2.47
CA MET A 33 -7.30 -5.15 -2.25
C MET A 33 -7.25 -5.57 -0.76
N CYS A 34 -7.31 -4.62 0.19
CA CYS A 34 -7.34 -4.93 1.63
C CYS A 34 -8.35 -6.00 2.05
N PRO A 35 -9.62 -5.93 1.59
CA PRO A 35 -10.62 -6.94 1.93
C PRO A 35 -10.20 -8.36 1.54
N GLU A 36 -9.49 -8.53 0.42
CA GLU A 36 -9.12 -9.81 -0.17
C GLU A 36 -8.04 -10.56 0.63
N TYR A 37 -7.19 -9.83 1.35
CA TYR A 37 -6.21 -10.40 2.28
C TYR A 37 -6.59 -10.26 3.76
N GLY A 38 -7.76 -9.66 4.05
CA GLY A 38 -8.34 -9.56 5.38
C GLY A 38 -7.84 -8.39 6.24
N ALA A 39 -6.96 -7.54 5.72
CA ALA A 39 -6.50 -6.37 6.46
C ALA A 39 -7.61 -5.33 6.58
N THR A 40 -7.60 -4.57 7.67
CA THR A 40 -8.49 -3.41 7.84
C THR A 40 -7.99 -2.21 7.02
N VAL A 41 -6.67 -2.06 6.92
CA VAL A 41 -5.99 -0.97 6.20
C VAL A 41 -4.69 -1.48 5.60
N GLY A 42 -4.41 -1.06 4.37
CA GLY A 42 -3.18 -1.26 3.63
C GLY A 42 -2.56 0.10 3.43
N PHE A 43 -1.44 0.35 4.11
CA PHE A 43 -0.86 1.68 4.25
C PHE A 43 0.48 1.76 3.53
N PHE A 44 0.60 2.76 2.67
CA PHE A 44 1.87 3.18 2.06
C PHE A 44 2.24 4.55 2.65
N PRO A 45 3.38 4.66 3.35
CA PRO A 45 3.84 5.94 3.87
C PRO A 45 4.02 6.99 2.76
N VAL A 46 3.82 8.26 3.11
CA VAL A 46 4.05 9.38 2.20
C VAL A 46 5.54 9.46 1.88
N ASP A 47 5.87 9.50 0.58
CA ASP A 47 7.24 9.61 0.09
C ASP A 47 7.36 10.59 -1.09
N GLY A 48 8.53 10.60 -1.74
CA GLY A 48 8.78 11.46 -2.89
C GLY A 48 7.79 11.26 -4.05
N GLN A 49 7.32 10.02 -4.28
CA GLN A 49 6.33 9.72 -5.31
C GLN A 49 4.96 10.30 -4.94
N SER A 50 4.57 10.24 -3.67
CA SER A 50 3.35 10.88 -3.18
C SER A 50 3.37 12.39 -3.42
N LEU A 51 4.49 13.06 -3.09
CA LEU A 51 4.65 14.49 -3.31
C LEU A 51 4.68 14.86 -4.80
N ALA A 52 5.33 14.03 -5.64
CA ALA A 52 5.37 14.24 -7.08
C ALA A 52 3.97 14.13 -7.70
N TYR A 53 3.19 13.13 -7.30
CA TYR A 53 1.82 12.93 -7.75
C TYR A 53 0.93 14.13 -7.37
N LEU A 54 1.00 14.60 -6.13
CA LEU A 54 0.24 15.77 -5.68
C LEU A 54 0.57 17.07 -6.43
N ARG A 55 1.76 17.19 -7.01
CA ARG A 55 2.15 18.35 -7.84
C ARG A 55 1.65 18.25 -9.28
N GLN A 56 1.28 17.05 -9.74
CA GLN A 56 0.77 16.79 -11.09
C GLN A 56 -0.76 16.92 -11.18
N THR A 57 -1.43 17.02 -10.03
CA THR A 57 -2.88 17.21 -9.88
C THR A 57 -3.20 18.61 -9.40
#